data_AF-A0A6P4FKG1-F1
#
_entry.id   AF-A0A6P4FKG1-F1
#
_cell.length_a   1.000
_cell.length_b   1.000
_cell.length_c   1.000
_cell.angle_alpha   90.00
_cell.angle_beta   90.00
_cell.angle_gamma   90.00
#
_symmetry.space_group_name_H-M   'P 1'
#
loop_
_entity.id
_entity.type
_entity.pdbx_description
1 polymer ?
#
loop_
_entity_poly.entity_id
_entity_poly.type
_entity_poly.pdbx_seq_one_letter_code
_entity_poly.pdbx_strand_id
1 'polypeptide(L)'
;MEKTKSELSSQLSECRKSDENVPDSCPSGSRNWIYQIKVRGLEPFKVPCSKALPGWTVIQRRIDGSENFNRTWVEYKNGFGDIYIKLGKVDGSTSYAHYDDFKIGTEKKYYKLKN
;
A
#
# COMPACT_ATOMS: atom_id res chain seq x y z
N MET A 1 4.47 -30.94 -19.48
CA MET A 1 4.17 -29.89 -20.48
C MET A 1 4.81 -28.60 -20.01
N GLU A 2 5.98 -28.28 -20.54
CA GLU A 2 6.67 -27.02 -20.26
C GLU A 2 6.10 -25.95 -21.19
N LYS A 3 5.66 -24.83 -20.64
CA LYS A 3 5.20 -23.69 -21.45
C LYS A 3 6.39 -23.12 -22.22
N THR A 4 6.21 -22.85 -23.50
CA THR A 4 7.29 -22.33 -24.35
C THR A 4 7.73 -20.92 -23.94
N LYS A 5 8.98 -20.56 -24.23
CA LYS A 5 9.52 -19.20 -23.99
C LYS A 5 8.67 -18.12 -24.68
N SER A 6 8.05 -18.45 -25.81
CA SER A 6 7.09 -17.62 -26.52
C SER A 6 5.74 -17.51 -25.79
N GLU A 7 5.23 -18.57 -25.17
CA GLU A 7 4.02 -18.51 -24.34
C GLU A 7 4.24 -17.74 -23.03
N LEU A 8 5.42 -17.83 -22.41
CA LEU A 8 5.75 -16.97 -21.27
C LEU A 8 5.87 -15.50 -21.68
N SER A 9 6.44 -15.24 -22.87
CA SER A 9 6.58 -13.89 -23.42
C SER A 9 5.24 -13.28 -23.84
N SER A 10 4.31 -14.09 -24.37
CA SER A 10 2.96 -13.63 -24.72
C SER A 10 2.15 -13.34 -23.45
N GLN A 11 2.24 -14.18 -22.42
CA GLN A 11 1.62 -13.91 -21.10
C GLN A 11 2.21 -12.67 -20.39
N LEU A 12 3.52 -12.39 -20.55
CA LEU A 12 4.17 -11.15 -20.11
C LEU A 12 3.74 -9.91 -20.92
N SER A 13 3.36 -10.09 -22.19
CA SER A 13 2.89 -9.01 -23.07
C SER A 13 1.39 -8.70 -22.90
N GLU A 14 0.58 -9.69 -22.51
CA GLU A 14 -0.84 -9.51 -22.16
C GLU A 14 -1.03 -8.80 -20.81
N CYS A 15 -0.08 -8.92 -19.86
CA CYS A 15 -0.05 -8.08 -18.66
C CYS A 15 0.19 -6.58 -18.95
N ARG A 16 0.54 -6.22 -20.18
CA ARG A 16 1.15 -4.91 -20.52
C ARG A 16 0.22 -3.93 -21.24
N LYS A 17 -1.09 -4.19 -21.35
CA LYS A 17 -1.96 -3.38 -22.24
C LYS A 17 -3.29 -2.85 -21.65
N SER A 18 -3.47 -2.75 -20.34
CA SER A 18 -4.73 -2.18 -19.77
C SER A 18 -4.63 -1.10 -18.68
N ASP A 19 -3.45 -0.63 -18.23
CA ASP A 19 -3.35 0.25 -17.03
C ASP A 19 -2.31 1.36 -17.13
N GLU A 20 -2.19 2.00 -18.28
CA GLU A 20 -0.99 2.80 -18.63
C GLU A 20 -0.84 4.16 -17.90
N ASN A 21 -1.67 4.52 -16.92
CA ASN A 21 -1.56 5.82 -16.22
C ASN A 21 -1.79 5.79 -14.70
N VAL A 22 -1.96 4.62 -14.08
CA VAL A 22 -2.13 4.53 -12.62
C VAL A 22 -0.78 4.26 -11.98
N PRO A 23 -0.27 5.13 -11.08
CA PRO A 23 1.03 4.91 -10.45
C PRO A 23 0.98 3.67 -9.54
N ASP A 24 2.12 2.99 -9.37
CA ASP A 24 2.22 1.84 -8.47
C ASP A 24 2.46 2.24 -7.00
N SER A 25 2.69 3.53 -6.74
CA SER A 25 3.09 4.10 -5.47
C SER A 25 2.66 5.57 -5.34
N CYS A 26 2.82 6.15 -4.15
CA CYS A 26 2.50 7.56 -3.92
C CYS A 26 3.48 8.49 -4.65
N PRO A 27 3.00 9.55 -5.35
CA PRO A 27 3.88 10.50 -6.01
C PRO A 27 4.52 11.50 -5.02
N SER A 28 5.77 11.89 -5.25
CA SER A 28 6.53 12.82 -4.39
C SER A 28 6.19 14.31 -4.55
N GLY A 29 5.22 14.67 -5.40
CA GLY A 29 4.93 16.07 -5.75
C GLY A 29 3.46 16.47 -5.70
N SER A 30 2.60 15.64 -5.10
CA SER A 30 1.18 15.90 -5.13
C SER A 30 0.66 16.75 -3.97
N ARG A 31 -0.35 17.59 -4.28
CA ARG A 31 -1.20 18.31 -3.33
C ARG A 31 -2.29 17.43 -2.71
N ASN A 32 -2.69 16.37 -3.42
CA ASN A 32 -3.69 15.42 -2.93
C ASN A 32 -3.02 14.42 -2.00
N TRP A 33 -3.74 13.99 -0.97
CA TRP A 33 -3.22 13.05 0.02
C TRP A 33 -3.87 11.67 -0.11
N ILE A 34 -4.80 11.47 -1.05
CA ILE A 34 -5.38 10.17 -1.38
C ILE A 34 -5.19 9.94 -2.88
N TYR A 35 -4.66 8.76 -3.20
CA TYR A 35 -4.28 8.35 -4.54
C TYR A 35 -4.84 6.98 -4.88
N GLN A 36 -5.28 6.80 -6.12
CA GLN A 36 -5.49 5.45 -6.64
C GLN A 36 -4.16 4.93 -7.18
N ILE A 37 -3.72 3.77 -6.67
CA ILE A 37 -2.49 3.11 -7.10
C ILE A 37 -2.79 1.71 -7.64
N LYS A 38 -1.88 1.16 -8.44
CA LYS A 38 -1.94 -0.23 -8.92
C LYS A 38 -0.65 -0.98 -8.58
N VAL A 39 -0.73 -1.83 -7.56
CA VAL A 39 0.34 -2.77 -7.23
C VAL A 39 0.20 -4.01 -8.10
N ARG A 40 1.32 -4.56 -8.58
CA ARG A 40 1.32 -5.76 -9.43
C ARG A 40 0.57 -6.91 -8.77
N GLY A 41 -0.37 -7.50 -9.51
CA GLY A 41 -1.18 -8.64 -9.04
C GLY A 41 -2.36 -8.25 -8.15
N LEU A 42 -2.64 -6.96 -7.99
CA LEU A 42 -3.83 -6.44 -7.31
C LEU A 42 -4.65 -5.55 -8.25
N GLU A 43 -5.95 -5.51 -8.00
CA GLU A 43 -6.82 -4.49 -8.58
C GLU A 43 -6.46 -3.11 -8.03
N PRO A 44 -6.59 -2.01 -8.81
CA PRO A 44 -6.31 -0.67 -8.33
C PRO A 44 -7.12 -0.30 -7.08
N PHE A 45 -6.49 0.36 -6.11
CA PHE A 45 -7.14 0.76 -4.85
C PHE A 45 -6.65 2.12 -4.36
N LYS A 46 -7.45 2.77 -3.50
CA LYS A 46 -7.12 4.07 -2.92
C LYS A 46 -6.20 3.92 -1.72
N VAL A 47 -5.18 4.77 -1.64
CA VAL A 47 -4.23 4.83 -0.53
C VAL A 47 -4.01 6.26 -0.05
N PRO A 48 -3.76 6.48 1.25
CA PRO A 48 -3.29 7.76 1.75
C PRO A 48 -1.78 7.93 1.49
N CYS A 49 -1.40 9.08 0.96
CA CYS A 49 -0.02 9.52 0.79
C CYS A 49 0.37 10.49 1.91
N SER A 50 1.60 10.35 2.40
CA SER A 50 2.11 11.24 3.46
C SER A 50 2.30 12.66 2.92
N LYS A 51 1.73 13.64 3.63
CA LYS A 51 1.98 15.06 3.35
C LYS A 51 3.36 15.52 3.86
N ALA A 52 3.86 14.88 4.92
CA ALA A 52 5.11 15.25 5.55
C ALA A 52 6.33 14.59 4.89
N LEU A 53 6.15 13.40 4.33
CA LEU A 53 7.19 12.62 3.67
C LEU A 53 6.75 12.31 2.23
N PRO A 54 7.17 13.13 1.25
CA PRO A 54 6.77 12.93 -0.13
C PRO A 54 7.14 11.54 -0.65
N GLY A 55 6.26 10.92 -1.43
CA GLY A 55 6.48 9.59 -2.01
C GLY A 55 6.05 8.42 -1.12
N TRP A 56 5.74 8.65 0.15
CA TRP A 56 5.38 7.58 1.08
C TRP A 56 3.89 7.26 1.06
N THR A 57 3.58 5.97 0.92
CA THR A 57 2.24 5.42 1.16
C THR A 57 2.07 5.07 2.64
N VAL A 58 1.01 5.60 3.27
CA VAL A 58 0.70 5.32 4.68
C VAL A 58 -0.15 4.05 4.76
N ILE A 59 0.38 3.01 5.43
CA ILE A 59 -0.32 1.72 5.59
C ILE A 59 -1.03 1.57 6.94
N GLN A 60 -0.69 2.39 7.93
CA GLN A 60 -1.33 2.42 9.24
C GLN A 60 -1.24 3.83 9.83
N ARG A 61 -2.33 4.33 10.42
CA ARG A 61 -2.37 5.64 11.09
C ARG A 61 -3.16 5.56 12.41
N ARG A 62 -2.60 6.14 13.47
CA ARG A 62 -3.28 6.36 14.77
C ARG A 62 -3.15 7.82 15.19
N ILE A 63 -4.27 8.44 15.57
CA ILE A 63 -4.33 9.86 15.91
C ILE A 63 -4.79 10.04 17.36
N ASP A 64 -6.03 9.64 17.64
CA ASP A 64 -6.77 9.93 18.87
C ASP A 64 -7.31 8.68 19.57
N GLY A 65 -7.11 7.49 18.99
CA GLY A 65 -7.61 6.24 19.54
C GLY A 65 -9.09 5.95 19.24
N SER A 66 -9.73 6.73 18.37
CA SER A 66 -11.13 6.52 17.96
C SER A 66 -11.36 5.20 17.23
N GLU A 67 -10.36 4.73 16.48
CA GLU A 67 -10.44 3.47 15.75
C GLU A 67 -10.01 2.30 16.63
N ASN A 68 -10.83 1.24 16.68
CA ASN A 68 -10.50 0.01 17.40
C ASN A 68 -9.54 -0.85 16.55
N PHE A 69 -8.40 -1.24 17.13
CA PHE A 69 -7.41 -2.12 16.49
C PHE A 69 -7.38 -3.54 17.06
N ASN A 70 -8.19 -3.84 18.08
CA ASN A 70 -8.43 -5.22 18.50
C ASN A 70 -9.44 -5.85 17.54
N ARG A 71 -8.93 -6.37 16.42
CA ARG A 71 -9.70 -6.84 15.27
C ARG A 71 -9.32 -8.27 14.89
N THR A 72 -10.22 -8.93 14.18
CA THR A 72 -10.00 -10.29 13.67
C THR A 72 -9.00 -10.31 12.52
N TRP A 73 -8.48 -11.51 12.21
CA TRP A 73 -7.59 -11.72 11.06
C TRP A 73 -8.18 -11.24 9.73
N VAL A 74 -9.46 -11.53 9.52
CA VAL A 74 -10.17 -11.17 8.28
C VAL A 74 -10.25 -9.66 8.11
N GLU A 75 -10.49 -8.93 9.20
CA GLU A 75 -10.50 -7.46 9.18
C GLU A 75 -9.10 -6.88 8.87
N TYR A 76 -8.04 -7.42 9.46
CA TYR A 76 -6.67 -7.00 9.13
C TYR A 76 -6.30 -7.30 7.66
N LYS A 77 -6.73 -8.44 7.14
CA LYS A 77 -6.51 -8.83 5.74
C LYS A 77 -7.22 -7.89 4.77
N ASN A 78 -8.46 -7.53 5.05
CA ASN A 78 -9.29 -6.71 4.16
C ASN A 78 -9.11 -5.20 4.37
N GLY A 79 -8.53 -4.79 5.51
CA GLY A 79 -8.46 -3.40 5.94
C GLY A 79 -9.71 -2.95 6.71
N PHE A 80 -9.53 -1.95 7.58
CA PHE A 80 -10.59 -1.33 8.38
C PHE A 80 -10.26 0.14 8.67
N GLY A 81 -11.23 0.86 9.23
CA GLY A 81 -11.16 2.30 9.47
C GLY A 81 -11.54 3.12 8.25
N ASP A 82 -11.35 4.44 8.34
CA ASP A 82 -11.67 5.38 7.27
C ASP A 82 -10.40 6.05 6.73
N ILE A 83 -10.26 6.01 5.40
CA ILE A 83 -9.15 6.63 4.66
C ILE A 83 -9.25 8.16 4.67
N TYR A 84 -10.45 8.73 4.87
CA TYR A 84 -10.75 10.15 4.82
C TYR A 84 -10.78 10.81 6.23
N ILE A 85 -9.90 10.42 7.16
CA ILE A 85 -9.93 10.96 8.54
C ILE A 85 -9.08 12.23 8.74
N LYS A 86 -9.72 13.19 9.44
CA LYS A 86 -9.33 14.56 9.83
C LYS A 86 -7.92 14.68 10.46
N LEU A 87 -7.30 15.85 10.25
CA LEU A 87 -6.05 16.30 10.89
C LEU A 87 -6.40 16.94 12.25
N GLY A 88 -5.60 16.85 13.33
CA GLY A 88 -4.20 16.44 13.46
C GLY A 88 -3.76 16.21 14.91
N LYS A 89 -2.46 15.96 15.11
CA LYS A 89 -1.81 16.04 16.42
C LYS A 89 -1.38 17.49 16.66
N VAL A 90 -1.65 18.02 17.84
CA VAL A 90 -1.48 19.44 18.19
C VAL A 90 -0.05 19.74 18.70
N ASP A 91 0.74 18.73 19.06
CA ASP A 91 2.01 18.89 19.77
C ASP A 91 3.26 18.89 18.88
N GLY A 92 3.13 18.61 17.58
CA GLY A 92 4.24 18.71 16.60
C GLY A 92 5.40 17.71 16.82
N SER A 93 5.31 16.79 17.78
CA SER A 93 6.38 15.83 18.07
C SER A 93 6.38 14.67 17.05
N THR A 94 7.51 14.45 16.37
CA THR A 94 7.68 13.35 15.39
C THR A 94 8.92 12.54 15.75
N SER A 95 8.77 11.23 15.93
CA SER A 95 9.87 10.27 16.06
C SER A 95 9.71 9.20 14.98
N TYR A 96 10.83 8.72 14.41
CA TYR A 96 10.82 7.74 13.33
C TYR A 96 11.89 6.67 13.53
N ALA A 97 11.63 5.48 12.97
CA ALA A 97 12.61 4.42 12.78
C ALA A 97 12.65 4.09 11.27
N HIS A 98 13.85 3.88 10.73
CA HIS A 98 14.04 3.56 9.32
C HIS A 98 14.42 2.09 9.15
N TYR A 99 13.88 1.46 8.10
CA TYR A 99 14.20 0.10 7.68
C TYR A 99 14.43 0.14 6.18
N ASP A 100 15.58 -0.35 5.72
CA ASP A 100 15.96 -0.26 4.30
C ASP A 100 15.06 -1.13 3.40
N ASP A 101 14.58 -2.26 3.92
CA ASP A 101 14.06 -3.35 3.08
C ASP A 101 12.80 -4.03 3.66
N PHE A 102 11.85 -3.22 4.13
CA PHE A 102 10.59 -3.70 4.73
C PHE A 102 9.74 -4.52 3.74
N LYS A 103 9.60 -5.83 4.02
CA LYS A 103 8.87 -6.77 3.15
C LYS A 103 7.97 -7.67 3.99
N ILE A 104 6.73 -7.85 3.54
CA ILE A 104 5.75 -8.74 4.18
C ILE A 104 5.54 -9.99 3.31
N GLY A 105 5.34 -11.15 3.94
CA GLY A 105 4.97 -12.39 3.27
C GLY A 105 3.57 -12.36 2.64
N THR A 106 3.24 -13.37 1.84
CA THR A 106 1.87 -13.58 1.35
C THR A 106 1.00 -14.22 2.43
N GLU A 107 -0.30 -14.37 2.16
CA GLU A 107 -1.21 -15.09 3.05
C GLU A 107 -0.75 -16.53 3.35
N LYS A 108 -0.24 -17.25 2.35
CA LYS A 108 0.36 -18.60 2.52
C LYS A 108 1.58 -18.60 3.45
N LYS A 109 2.21 -17.45 3.63
CA LYS A 109 3.34 -17.22 4.55
C LYS A 109 2.91 -16.41 5.79
N TYR A 110 1.60 -16.36 6.07
CA TYR A 110 1.00 -15.68 7.22
C TYR A 110 1.42 -14.21 7.35
N TYR A 111 1.70 -13.54 6.23
CA TYR A 111 2.17 -12.15 6.23
C TYR A 111 3.37 -11.91 7.16
N LYS A 112 4.26 -12.92 7.28
CA LYS A 112 5.46 -12.80 8.12
C LYS A 112 6.36 -11.67 7.62
N LEU A 113 6.83 -10.83 8.52
CA LEU A 113 7.87 -9.84 8.23
C LEU A 113 9.13 -10.56 7.77
N LYS A 114 9.70 -10.10 6.66
CA LYS A 114 10.98 -10.57 6.15
C LYS A 114 12.05 -9.58 6.59
N ASN A 115 13.06 -10.11 7.23
CA ASN A 115 14.29 -9.41 7.58
C ASN A 115 15.40 -9.96 6.69
#